data_AF-A0A960HVQ2-F1
#
_entry.id   AF-A0A960HVQ2-F1
#
_cell.length_a   1.000
_cell.length_b   1.000
_cell.length_c   1.000
_cell.angle_alpha   90.00
_cell.angle_beta   90.00
_cell.angle_gamma   90.00
#
_symmetry.space_group_name_H-M   'P 1'
#
loop_
_entity.id
_entity.type
_entity.pdbx_description
1 polymer ?
#
loop_
_entity_poly.entity_id
_entity_poly.type
_entity_poly.pdbx_seq_one_letter_code
_entity_poly.pdbx_strand_id
1 'polypeptide(L)'
;MSDPIGTNQGDGLDLLPLGAPTSVGSLPHRSRDEAIAFVLERTPALPAAPTLPGVEPLEMMVPQALWGIAGVEVSPDGSFSVPDPAAVDPAAPLGDRELADAPFASWRAFLAAVAGRSGPIKLQLTGPITAGLALVDAGVAAPTAFAVAGRAVADRSRDLLDLADRLAPGVARVVVFDEPGLVGGLRSDLPLPADQVVDVLSGALAAIEGRAVTGVHVCGPADWRLITQAGPRILSMPVGAEVTASAGALSAFLERGGWVAWGAVPTDGPLGETNARYWRQLSAQWCELVQNGCDPVLLRRQALVTPVCGLALHDLAQVDHVFTLARELADKIHDQVTGIRLSVGA
;
A
#
# COMPACT_ATOMS: atom_id res chain seq x y z
N MET A 1 42.29 9.30 18.52
CA MET A 1 40.90 8.96 18.91
C MET A 1 40.02 9.63 17.88
N SER A 2 39.65 8.85 16.87
CA SER A 2 38.87 9.28 15.71
C SER A 2 37.42 8.83 15.93
N ASP A 3 36.50 9.79 15.96
CA ASP A 3 35.06 9.55 15.96
C ASP A 3 34.65 8.74 14.73
N PRO A 4 33.76 7.74 14.87
CA PRO A 4 33.19 7.07 13.72
C PRO A 4 32.13 7.99 13.10
N ILE A 5 32.34 8.28 11.83
CA ILE A 5 31.40 8.95 10.93
C ILE A 5 30.07 8.19 11.00
N GLY A 6 29.03 8.85 11.52
CA GLY A 6 27.65 8.41 11.41
C GLY A 6 27.30 8.30 9.92
N THR A 7 27.16 7.07 9.44
CA THR A 7 26.52 6.81 8.16
C THR A 7 25.09 7.32 8.27
N ASN A 8 24.78 8.39 7.56
CA ASN A 8 23.41 8.81 7.29
C ASN A 8 22.72 7.65 6.58
N GLN A 9 22.00 6.81 7.32
CA GLN A 9 21.10 5.83 6.72
C GLN A 9 20.02 6.65 6.02
N GLY A 10 20.13 6.77 4.69
CA GLY A 10 19.09 7.43 3.90
C GLY A 10 17.74 6.80 4.21
N ASP A 11 16.68 7.62 4.21
CA ASP A 11 15.31 7.26 4.60
C ASP A 11 14.61 6.23 3.67
N GLY A 12 15.39 5.54 2.82
CA GLY A 12 14.93 4.55 1.86
C GLY A 12 14.21 5.12 0.64
N LEU A 13 13.92 6.43 0.59
CA LEU A 13 13.13 7.03 -0.50
C LEU A 13 13.94 7.34 -1.74
N ASP A 14 15.25 7.53 -1.60
CA ASP A 14 16.18 7.60 -2.73
C ASP A 14 16.19 6.32 -3.57
N LEU A 15 15.61 5.23 -3.06
CA LEU A 15 15.47 3.94 -3.74
C LEU A 15 14.21 3.87 -4.61
N LEU A 16 13.26 4.81 -4.47
CA LEU A 16 12.03 4.77 -5.25
C LEU A 16 12.27 5.21 -6.70
N PRO A 17 11.88 4.38 -7.68
CA PRO A 17 12.08 4.72 -9.07
C PRO A 17 11.09 5.80 -9.50
N LEU A 18 11.63 6.91 -9.99
CA LEU A 18 10.84 8.07 -10.41
C LEU A 18 9.79 7.71 -11.46
N GLY A 19 8.54 8.06 -11.20
CA GLY A 19 7.45 7.86 -12.14
C GLY A 19 7.13 6.39 -12.40
N ALA A 20 7.63 5.44 -11.60
CA ALA A 20 7.46 4.02 -11.93
C ALA A 20 6.02 3.51 -11.77
N PRO A 21 5.61 2.53 -12.60
CA PRO A 21 4.37 1.81 -12.38
C PRO A 21 4.55 0.74 -11.30
N THR A 22 3.54 0.60 -10.45
CA THR A 22 3.38 -0.53 -9.52
C THR A 22 1.90 -0.92 -9.45
N SER A 23 1.56 -1.97 -8.70
CA SER A 23 0.18 -2.44 -8.54
C SER A 23 -0.27 -2.37 -7.08
N VAL A 24 -1.58 -2.49 -6.85
CA VAL A 24 -2.13 -2.46 -5.48
C VAL A 24 -1.85 -3.78 -4.76
N GLY A 25 -1.95 -4.92 -5.45
CA GLY A 25 -1.48 -6.22 -4.94
C GLY A 25 -2.25 -7.41 -5.49
N SER A 26 -3.57 -7.42 -5.31
CA SER A 26 -4.39 -8.61 -5.62
C SER A 26 -4.58 -8.82 -7.13
N LEU A 27 -4.47 -10.07 -7.59
CA LEU A 27 -4.57 -10.45 -9.00
C LEU A 27 -5.47 -11.68 -9.22
N PRO A 28 -6.06 -11.85 -10.41
CA PRO A 28 -7.00 -12.94 -10.69
C PRO A 28 -6.33 -14.23 -11.19
N HIS A 29 -4.99 -14.24 -11.29
CA HIS A 29 -4.22 -15.41 -11.72
C HIS A 29 -4.57 -16.65 -10.91
N ARG A 30 -4.50 -17.82 -11.55
CA ARG A 30 -4.74 -19.14 -10.94
C ARG A 30 -3.46 -19.94 -10.70
N SER A 31 -2.30 -19.33 -10.99
CA SER A 31 -0.97 -19.86 -10.73
C SER A 31 -0.12 -18.79 -10.05
N ARG A 32 0.56 -19.16 -8.97
CA ARG A 32 1.49 -18.26 -8.25
C ARG A 32 2.66 -17.86 -9.12
N ASP A 33 3.24 -18.81 -9.83
CA ASP A 33 4.39 -18.58 -10.69
C ASP A 33 4.05 -17.63 -11.85
N GLU A 34 2.88 -17.80 -12.48
CA GLU A 34 2.42 -16.91 -13.54
C GLU A 34 2.18 -15.48 -13.02
N ALA A 35 1.54 -15.34 -11.85
CA ALA A 35 1.30 -14.03 -11.25
C ALA A 35 2.61 -13.30 -10.90
N ILE A 36 3.58 -14.03 -10.34
CA ILE A 36 4.90 -13.51 -9.97
C ILE A 36 5.66 -13.09 -11.23
N ALA A 37 5.70 -13.95 -12.26
CA ALA A 37 6.32 -13.62 -13.54
C ALA A 37 5.67 -12.38 -14.16
N PHE A 38 4.34 -12.29 -14.14
CA PHE A 38 3.58 -11.16 -14.65
C PHE A 38 3.97 -9.84 -13.96
N VAL A 39 3.98 -9.77 -12.62
CA VAL A 39 4.33 -8.51 -11.94
C VAL A 39 5.79 -8.11 -12.14
N LEU A 40 6.70 -9.09 -12.22
CA LEU A 40 8.13 -8.85 -12.47
C LEU A 40 8.38 -8.34 -13.88
N GLU A 41 7.65 -8.84 -14.87
CA GLU A 41 7.73 -8.39 -16.27
C GLU A 41 7.09 -7.02 -16.46
N ARG A 42 5.89 -6.80 -15.89
CA ARG A 42 5.06 -5.62 -16.19
C ARG A 42 5.39 -4.40 -15.34
N THR A 43 5.94 -4.61 -14.15
CA THR A 43 6.34 -3.55 -13.21
C THR A 43 7.76 -3.77 -12.70
N PRO A 44 8.78 -3.89 -13.58
CA PRO A 44 10.12 -4.33 -13.21
C PRO A 44 10.87 -3.33 -12.33
N ALA A 45 10.43 -2.08 -12.24
CA ALA A 45 11.04 -1.06 -11.39
C ALA A 45 10.60 -1.19 -9.91
N LEU A 46 9.32 -1.47 -9.65
CA LEU A 46 8.76 -1.66 -8.31
C LEU A 46 7.63 -2.72 -8.36
N PRO A 47 7.97 -4.02 -8.50
CA PRO A 47 6.98 -5.08 -8.53
C PRO A 47 6.34 -5.24 -7.16
N ALA A 48 5.02 -5.40 -7.13
CA ALA A 48 4.28 -5.69 -5.91
C ALA A 48 4.07 -7.19 -5.75
N ALA A 49 4.24 -7.71 -4.53
CA ALA A 49 3.96 -9.11 -4.22
C ALA A 49 2.48 -9.41 -4.52
N PRO A 50 2.15 -10.38 -5.39
CA PRO A 50 0.75 -10.68 -5.67
C PRO A 50 0.09 -11.38 -4.49
N THR A 51 -1.19 -11.07 -4.27
CA THR A 51 -2.11 -11.92 -3.50
C THR A 51 -3.14 -12.52 -4.45
N LEU A 52 -3.43 -13.81 -4.27
CA LEU A 52 -4.21 -14.62 -5.22
C LEU A 52 -5.41 -15.31 -4.54
N PRO A 53 -6.46 -14.56 -4.17
CA PRO A 53 -7.70 -15.13 -3.60
C PRO A 53 -8.33 -16.25 -4.42
N GLY A 54 -8.12 -16.26 -5.74
CA GLY A 54 -8.63 -17.30 -6.63
C GLY A 54 -7.82 -18.60 -6.63
N VAL A 55 -6.64 -18.60 -6.01
CA VAL A 55 -5.83 -19.80 -5.73
C VAL A 55 -6.01 -20.23 -4.28
N GLU A 56 -6.01 -19.27 -3.37
CA GLU A 56 -6.14 -19.49 -1.93
C GLU A 56 -7.08 -18.42 -1.35
N PRO A 57 -8.33 -18.75 -0.98
CA PRO A 57 -9.29 -17.80 -0.42
C PRO A 57 -8.77 -17.10 0.83
N LEU A 58 -7.88 -17.73 1.59
CA LEU A 58 -7.23 -17.13 2.75
C LEU A 58 -6.29 -15.94 2.39
N GLU A 59 -5.93 -15.75 1.12
CA GLU A 59 -5.20 -14.57 0.64
C GLU A 59 -6.12 -13.36 0.39
N MET A 60 -7.44 -13.47 0.65
CA MET A 60 -8.31 -12.29 0.74
C MET A 60 -7.88 -11.37 1.89
N MET A 61 -8.10 -10.07 1.70
CA MET A 61 -7.64 -9.01 2.61
C MET A 61 -7.99 -9.26 4.08
N VAL A 62 -9.27 -9.51 4.39
CA VAL A 62 -9.74 -9.69 5.78
C VAL A 62 -9.26 -11.01 6.40
N PRO A 63 -9.49 -12.21 5.83
CA PRO A 63 -9.03 -13.44 6.45
C PRO A 63 -7.50 -13.50 6.61
N GLN A 64 -6.72 -12.99 5.66
CA GLN A 64 -5.26 -12.92 5.79
C GLN A 64 -4.84 -12.03 6.98
N ALA A 65 -5.51 -10.89 7.17
CA ALA A 65 -5.23 -9.95 8.27
C ALA A 65 -5.56 -10.55 9.63
N LEU A 66 -6.69 -11.26 9.72
CA LEU A 66 -7.19 -11.82 10.96
C LEU A 66 -6.57 -13.19 11.32
N TRP A 67 -5.85 -13.82 10.38
CA TRP A 67 -5.21 -15.10 10.60
C TRP A 67 -4.32 -15.10 11.85
N GLY A 68 -4.49 -16.08 12.73
CA GLY A 68 -3.69 -16.23 13.94
C GLY A 68 -4.02 -15.26 15.08
N ILE A 69 -5.01 -14.37 14.94
CA ILE A 69 -5.50 -13.57 16.08
C ILE A 69 -6.23 -14.49 17.06
N ALA A 70 -5.82 -14.50 18.33
CA ALA A 70 -6.44 -15.33 19.35
C ALA A 70 -7.93 -14.97 19.52
N GLY A 71 -8.79 -15.99 19.51
CA GLY A 71 -10.25 -15.83 19.58
C GLY A 71 -10.95 -15.57 18.24
N VAL A 72 -10.19 -15.44 17.14
CA VAL A 72 -10.74 -15.34 15.78
C VAL A 72 -10.59 -16.67 15.06
N GLU A 73 -11.68 -17.18 14.51
CA GLU A 73 -11.72 -18.40 13.71
C GLU A 73 -11.86 -18.03 12.24
N VAL A 74 -10.84 -18.34 11.42
CA VAL A 74 -10.86 -18.11 9.97
C VAL A 74 -11.05 -19.46 9.27
N SER A 75 -12.12 -19.56 8.47
CA SER A 75 -12.47 -20.74 7.69
C SER A 75 -11.68 -20.83 6.38
N PRO A 76 -11.47 -22.02 5.81
CA PRO A 76 -10.74 -22.20 4.54
C PRO A 76 -11.35 -21.48 3.33
N ASP A 77 -12.63 -21.10 3.37
CA ASP A 77 -13.28 -20.30 2.32
C ASP A 77 -13.04 -18.78 2.47
N GLY A 78 -12.30 -18.38 3.50
CA GLY A 78 -11.98 -16.99 3.84
C GLY A 78 -13.08 -16.27 4.63
N SER A 79 -14.17 -16.96 5.00
CA SER A 79 -15.07 -16.45 6.04
C SER A 79 -14.40 -16.50 7.41
N PHE A 80 -14.87 -15.69 8.35
CA PHE A 80 -14.38 -15.73 9.72
C PHE A 80 -15.51 -15.49 10.73
N SER A 81 -15.26 -15.88 11.98
CA SER A 81 -16.13 -15.60 13.11
C SER A 81 -15.32 -15.31 14.37
N VAL A 82 -15.96 -14.66 15.34
CA VAL A 82 -15.42 -14.45 16.68
C VAL A 82 -16.44 -15.06 17.66
N PRO A 83 -16.30 -16.35 18.03
CA PRO A 83 -17.31 -17.06 18.81
C PRO A 83 -17.62 -16.43 20.17
N ASP A 84 -16.58 -15.86 20.81
CA ASP A 84 -16.70 -15.09 22.04
C ASP A 84 -15.96 -13.75 21.90
N PRO A 85 -16.64 -12.68 21.44
CA PRO A 85 -16.02 -11.37 21.27
C PRO A 85 -15.48 -10.75 22.55
N ALA A 86 -15.96 -11.19 23.72
CA ALA A 86 -15.48 -10.71 25.01
C ALA A 86 -14.16 -11.38 25.45
N ALA A 87 -13.82 -12.53 24.86
CA ALA A 87 -12.57 -13.25 25.12
C ALA A 87 -11.39 -12.78 24.26
N VAL A 88 -11.62 -11.89 23.29
CA VAL A 88 -10.57 -11.31 22.46
C VAL A 88 -9.68 -10.41 23.31
N ASP A 89 -8.39 -10.73 23.38
CA ASP A 89 -7.41 -10.05 24.24
C ASP A 89 -6.28 -9.41 23.39
N PRO A 90 -6.09 -8.07 23.45
CA PRO A 90 -4.99 -7.40 22.76
C PRO A 90 -3.59 -7.79 23.27
N ALA A 91 -3.50 -8.40 24.46
CA ALA A 91 -2.24 -8.91 25.00
C ALA A 91 -1.88 -10.32 24.50
N ALA A 92 -2.82 -11.04 23.88
CA ALA A 92 -2.56 -12.36 23.36
C ALA A 92 -1.57 -12.32 22.18
N PRO A 93 -0.61 -13.26 22.11
CA PRO A 93 0.35 -13.30 21.01
C PRO A 93 -0.34 -13.69 19.69
N LEU A 94 0.11 -13.09 18.59
CA LEU A 94 -0.32 -13.49 17.25
C LEU A 94 0.22 -14.89 16.92
N GLY A 95 -0.62 -15.77 16.36
CA GLY A 95 -0.23 -17.04 15.80
C GLY A 95 0.51 -16.90 14.46
N ASP A 96 1.09 -18.02 13.99
CA ASP A 96 1.83 -18.13 12.71
C ASP A 96 2.87 -17.01 12.50
N ARG A 97 3.70 -16.74 13.51
CA ARG A 97 4.77 -15.71 13.46
C ARG A 97 5.78 -15.94 12.34
N GLU A 98 5.95 -17.17 11.87
CA GLU A 98 6.86 -17.49 10.77
C GLU A 98 6.22 -17.36 9.39
N LEU A 99 4.93 -17.01 9.33
CA LEU A 99 4.14 -16.89 8.12
C LEU A 99 4.24 -18.15 7.27
N ALA A 100 4.08 -19.31 7.91
CA ALA A 100 4.25 -20.62 7.29
C ALA A 100 2.93 -21.15 6.69
N ASP A 101 1.79 -20.66 7.15
CA ASP A 101 0.48 -21.18 6.75
C ASP A 101 0.08 -20.73 5.34
N ALA A 102 -1.06 -21.26 4.87
CA ALA A 102 -1.62 -21.03 3.55
C ALA A 102 -1.82 -19.54 3.17
N PRO A 103 -2.29 -18.64 4.06
CA PRO A 103 -2.54 -17.23 3.71
C PRO A 103 -1.30 -16.48 3.21
N PHE A 104 -0.08 -16.96 3.50
CA PHE A 104 1.16 -16.26 3.15
C PHE A 104 1.98 -16.96 2.06
N ALA A 105 1.40 -17.97 1.40
CA ALA A 105 2.09 -18.77 0.39
C ALA A 105 2.59 -17.92 -0.79
N SER A 106 1.80 -16.98 -1.30
CA SER A 106 2.22 -16.09 -2.40
C SER A 106 3.34 -15.13 -1.97
N TRP A 107 3.36 -14.65 -0.74
CA TRP A 107 4.48 -13.83 -0.23
C TRP A 107 5.77 -14.62 -0.16
N ARG A 108 5.74 -15.85 0.38
CA ARG A 108 6.93 -16.73 0.43
C ARG A 108 7.47 -16.99 -0.98
N ALA A 109 6.59 -17.34 -1.92
CA ALA A 109 6.99 -17.60 -3.31
C ALA A 109 7.57 -16.36 -4.01
N PHE A 110 6.92 -15.20 -3.84
CA PHE A 110 7.40 -13.94 -4.41
C PHE A 110 8.76 -13.53 -3.85
N LEU A 111 8.94 -13.59 -2.52
CA LEU A 111 10.21 -13.26 -1.87
C LEU A 111 11.35 -14.18 -2.34
N ALA A 112 11.08 -15.49 -2.47
CA ALA A 112 12.06 -16.41 -3.04
C ALA A 112 12.42 -16.07 -4.50
N ALA A 113 11.45 -15.66 -5.32
CA ALA A 113 11.68 -15.28 -6.72
C ALA A 113 12.51 -13.99 -6.87
N VAL A 114 12.50 -13.10 -5.88
CA VAL A 114 13.24 -11.82 -5.91
C VAL A 114 14.54 -11.84 -5.11
N ALA A 115 15.02 -13.00 -4.67
CA ALA A 115 16.17 -13.14 -3.77
C ALA A 115 17.47 -12.44 -4.26
N GLY A 116 17.67 -12.35 -5.58
CA GLY A 116 18.84 -11.70 -6.20
C GLY A 116 18.58 -10.32 -6.79
N ARG A 117 17.43 -9.71 -6.50
CA ARG A 117 17.02 -8.44 -7.10
C ARG A 117 17.78 -7.25 -6.47
N SER A 118 18.18 -6.29 -7.29
CA SER A 118 18.82 -5.05 -6.81
C SER A 118 17.84 -3.89 -6.58
N GLY A 119 16.74 -3.85 -7.33
CA GLY A 119 15.70 -2.83 -7.20
C GLY A 119 14.72 -3.12 -6.06
N PRO A 120 13.96 -2.12 -5.60
CA PRO A 120 12.99 -2.31 -4.54
C PRO A 120 11.85 -3.24 -4.97
N ILE A 121 11.14 -3.74 -3.96
CA ILE A 121 9.86 -4.45 -4.11
C ILE A 121 8.80 -3.77 -3.26
N LYS A 122 7.54 -3.89 -3.65
CA LYS A 122 6.40 -3.52 -2.83
C LYS A 122 5.80 -4.77 -2.18
N LEU A 123 5.55 -4.68 -0.89
CA LEU A 123 4.74 -5.59 -0.10
C LEU A 123 3.54 -4.79 0.41
N GLN A 124 2.45 -5.49 0.73
CA GLN A 124 1.25 -4.86 1.25
C GLN A 124 0.51 -5.78 2.19
N LEU A 125 -0.16 -5.18 3.17
CA LEU A 125 -1.01 -5.86 4.14
C LEU A 125 -2.27 -5.03 4.36
N THR A 126 -3.34 -5.67 4.81
CA THR A 126 -4.49 -4.94 5.37
C THR A 126 -4.04 -4.09 6.54
N GLY A 127 -4.42 -2.83 6.54
CA GLY A 127 -4.10 -1.90 7.63
C GLY A 127 -4.94 -2.13 8.89
N PRO A 128 -4.50 -1.57 10.03
CA PRO A 128 -5.13 -1.81 11.32
C PRO A 128 -6.55 -1.23 11.46
N ILE A 129 -6.91 -0.18 10.71
CA ILE A 129 -8.26 0.38 10.78
C ILE A 129 -9.25 -0.57 10.11
N THR A 130 -8.93 -1.07 8.93
CA THR A 130 -9.76 -2.03 8.19
C THR A 130 -9.89 -3.36 8.93
N ALA A 131 -8.79 -3.88 9.49
CA ALA A 131 -8.83 -5.08 10.32
C ALA A 131 -9.65 -4.86 11.61
N GLY A 132 -9.51 -3.70 12.24
CA GLY A 132 -10.30 -3.34 13.43
C GLY A 132 -11.79 -3.24 13.14
N LEU A 133 -12.18 -2.62 12.02
CA LEU A 133 -13.57 -2.56 11.57
C LEU A 133 -14.16 -3.96 11.35
N ALA A 134 -13.41 -4.88 10.73
CA ALA A 134 -13.88 -6.26 10.56
C ALA A 134 -14.15 -6.96 11.90
N LEU A 135 -13.34 -6.71 12.93
CA LEU A 135 -13.57 -7.24 14.28
C LEU A 135 -14.77 -6.57 14.97
N VAL A 136 -14.98 -5.26 14.76
CA VAL A 136 -16.17 -4.54 15.24
C VAL A 136 -17.44 -5.11 14.62
N ASP A 137 -17.44 -5.35 13.31
CA ASP A 137 -18.56 -5.95 12.58
C ASP A 137 -18.87 -7.38 13.07
N ALA A 138 -17.84 -8.10 13.55
CA ALA A 138 -17.97 -9.40 14.19
C ALA A 138 -18.37 -9.35 15.68
N GLY A 139 -18.60 -8.16 16.25
CA GLY A 139 -19.13 -7.94 17.60
C GLY A 139 -18.08 -7.64 18.67
N VAL A 140 -16.80 -7.49 18.32
CA VAL A 140 -15.75 -7.08 19.27
C VAL A 140 -15.91 -5.60 19.61
N ALA A 141 -15.81 -5.23 20.88
CA ALA A 141 -15.89 -3.84 21.29
C ALA A 141 -14.80 -3.00 20.61
N ALA A 142 -15.16 -1.83 20.05
CA ALA A 142 -14.26 -1.01 19.24
C ALA A 142 -12.86 -0.78 19.88
N PRO A 143 -12.73 -0.34 21.14
CA PRO A 143 -11.41 -0.17 21.75
C PRO A 143 -10.55 -1.44 21.72
N THR A 144 -11.14 -2.60 21.98
CA THR A 144 -10.47 -3.90 21.92
C THR A 144 -10.13 -4.29 20.49
N ALA A 145 -11.07 -4.13 19.56
CA ALA A 145 -10.90 -4.46 18.15
C ALA A 145 -9.71 -3.71 17.52
N PHE A 146 -9.61 -2.40 17.73
CA PHE A 146 -8.52 -1.61 17.17
C PHE A 146 -7.19 -1.81 17.90
N ALA A 147 -7.20 -2.09 19.20
CA ALA A 147 -5.98 -2.47 19.93
C ALA A 147 -5.40 -3.79 19.41
N VAL A 148 -6.26 -4.80 19.21
CA VAL A 148 -5.89 -6.10 18.65
C VAL A 148 -5.42 -5.96 17.22
N ALA A 149 -6.16 -5.24 16.37
CA ALA A 149 -5.81 -5.04 14.97
C ALA A 149 -4.50 -4.25 14.81
N GLY A 150 -4.32 -3.16 15.55
CA GLY A 150 -3.09 -2.38 15.59
C GLY A 150 -1.88 -3.25 15.96
N ARG A 151 -2.02 -4.06 17.01
CA ARG A 151 -0.96 -4.98 17.43
C ARG A 151 -0.69 -6.05 16.38
N ALA A 152 -1.74 -6.71 15.87
CA ALA A 152 -1.64 -7.79 14.89
C ALA A 152 -0.96 -7.31 13.60
N VAL A 153 -1.32 -6.14 13.08
CA VAL A 153 -0.69 -5.58 11.87
C VAL A 153 0.76 -5.20 12.12
N ALA A 154 1.09 -4.57 13.26
CA ALA A 154 2.47 -4.26 13.63
C ALA A 154 3.33 -5.54 13.74
N ASP A 155 2.81 -6.55 14.42
CA ASP A 155 3.44 -7.85 14.63
C ASP A 155 3.61 -8.61 13.31
N ARG A 156 2.59 -8.64 12.45
CA ARG A 156 2.63 -9.25 11.11
C ARG A 156 3.59 -8.53 10.16
N SER A 157 3.67 -7.21 10.25
CA SER A 157 4.59 -6.42 9.43
C SER A 157 6.05 -6.69 9.79
N ARG A 158 6.35 -6.87 11.09
CA ARG A 158 7.68 -7.32 11.53
C ARG A 158 8.01 -8.70 10.99
N ASP A 159 7.10 -9.66 11.10
CA ASP A 159 7.34 -11.02 10.58
C ASP A 159 7.55 -11.04 9.08
N LEU A 160 6.80 -10.23 8.32
CA LEU A 160 6.95 -10.16 6.88
C LEU A 160 8.33 -9.63 6.49
N LEU A 161 8.87 -8.66 7.25
CA LEU A 161 10.21 -8.16 7.03
C LEU A 161 11.29 -9.15 7.49
N ASP A 162 11.06 -9.91 8.55
CA ASP A 162 11.96 -11.00 8.97
C ASP A 162 11.99 -12.13 7.93
N LEU A 163 10.83 -12.48 7.35
CA LEU A 163 10.73 -13.41 6.24
C LEU A 163 11.47 -12.87 4.99
N ALA A 164 11.31 -11.58 4.68
CA ALA A 164 12.01 -10.94 3.58
C ALA A 164 13.53 -10.87 3.81
N ASP A 165 14.00 -10.68 5.04
CA ASP A 165 15.43 -10.75 5.38
C ASP A 165 16.01 -12.15 5.13
N ARG A 166 15.22 -13.20 5.35
CA ARG A 166 15.64 -14.59 5.08
C ARG A 166 15.62 -14.95 3.60
N LEU A 167 14.56 -14.59 2.88
CA LEU A 167 14.32 -15.04 1.50
C LEU A 167 14.85 -14.09 0.44
N ALA A 168 14.92 -12.80 0.73
CA ALA A 168 15.38 -11.75 -0.18
C ALA A 168 16.29 -10.74 0.54
N PRO A 169 17.46 -11.19 1.03
CA PRO A 169 18.37 -10.35 1.80
C PRO A 169 18.88 -9.18 0.96
N GLY A 170 18.88 -7.98 1.54
CA GLY A 170 19.38 -6.77 0.89
C GLY A 170 18.43 -6.13 -0.13
N VAL A 171 17.28 -6.74 -0.43
CA VAL A 171 16.26 -6.15 -1.30
C VAL A 171 15.50 -5.07 -0.53
N ALA A 172 15.54 -3.84 -1.04
CA ALA A 172 14.81 -2.72 -0.43
C ALA A 172 13.29 -2.95 -0.47
N ARG A 173 12.59 -2.60 0.62
CA ARG A 173 11.15 -2.85 0.77
C ARG A 173 10.36 -1.57 0.89
N VAL A 174 9.28 -1.52 0.14
CA VAL A 174 8.13 -0.66 0.38
C VAL A 174 7.05 -1.52 1.02
N VAL A 175 6.50 -1.12 2.16
CA VAL A 175 5.36 -1.80 2.81
C VAL A 175 4.18 -0.84 2.84
N VAL A 176 3.07 -1.23 2.21
CA VAL A 176 1.85 -0.41 2.15
C VAL A 176 0.74 -1.06 2.96
N PHE A 177 0.09 -0.28 3.82
CA PHE A 177 -1.14 -0.70 4.50
C PHE A 177 -2.35 -0.30 3.68
N ASP A 178 -3.10 -1.31 3.23
CA ASP A 178 -4.33 -1.14 2.49
C ASP A 178 -5.48 -0.87 3.48
N GLU A 179 -6.04 0.33 3.42
CA GLU A 179 -7.05 0.84 4.35
C GLU A 179 -8.36 1.26 3.65
N PRO A 180 -9.09 0.34 2.97
CA PRO A 180 -10.40 0.66 2.43
C PRO A 180 -11.41 1.04 3.52
N GLY A 181 -11.18 0.67 4.78
CA GLY A 181 -11.97 1.12 5.94
C GLY A 181 -11.91 2.63 6.19
N LEU A 182 -10.93 3.35 5.61
CA LEU A 182 -10.84 4.82 5.67
C LEU A 182 -11.59 5.52 4.53
N VAL A 183 -12.26 4.79 3.64
CA VAL A 183 -13.11 5.39 2.60
C VAL A 183 -14.34 6.03 3.25
N GLY A 184 -14.60 7.28 2.90
CA GLY A 184 -15.71 8.07 3.46
C GLY A 184 -15.53 9.59 3.41
N GLY A 185 -14.42 10.07 2.85
CA GLY A 185 -14.09 11.49 2.78
C GLY A 185 -13.90 12.13 4.16
N LEU A 186 -14.15 13.43 4.28
CA LEU A 186 -14.05 14.20 5.54
C LEU A 186 -15.10 13.83 6.61
N ARG A 187 -16.00 12.87 6.35
CA ARG A 187 -17.14 12.52 7.22
C ARG A 187 -17.29 11.01 7.42
N SER A 188 -16.19 10.25 7.39
CA SER A 188 -16.21 8.81 7.64
C SER A 188 -16.86 8.49 8.99
N ASP A 189 -17.83 7.59 9.01
CA ASP A 189 -18.54 7.16 10.23
C ASP A 189 -17.76 6.06 10.96
N LEU A 190 -16.53 6.39 11.37
CA LEU A 190 -15.66 5.46 12.07
C LEU A 190 -16.09 5.35 13.54
N PRO A 191 -16.04 4.15 14.14
CA PRO A 191 -16.28 3.94 15.57
C PRO A 191 -15.09 4.41 16.44
N LEU A 192 -14.25 5.30 15.91
CA LEU A 192 -13.10 5.90 16.57
C LEU A 192 -13.07 7.41 16.32
N PRO A 193 -12.65 8.22 17.31
CA PRO A 193 -12.29 9.61 17.07
C PRO A 193 -11.00 9.72 16.24
N ALA A 194 -10.83 10.84 15.53
CA ALA A 194 -9.76 11.04 14.56
C ALA A 194 -8.34 10.86 15.14
N ASP A 195 -8.11 11.29 16.38
CA ASP A 195 -6.84 11.11 17.10
C ASP A 195 -6.51 9.62 17.31
N GLN A 196 -7.49 8.80 17.68
CA GLN A 196 -7.29 7.36 17.83
C GLN A 196 -7.03 6.66 16.48
N VAL A 197 -7.66 7.12 15.40
CA VAL A 197 -7.37 6.60 14.05
C VAL A 197 -5.91 6.89 13.68
N VAL A 198 -5.44 8.12 13.95
CA VAL A 198 -4.04 8.51 13.76
C VAL A 198 -3.11 7.65 14.62
N ASP A 199 -3.41 7.47 15.91
CA ASP A 199 -2.57 6.71 16.84
C ASP A 199 -2.44 5.23 16.41
N VAL A 200 -3.54 4.58 16.04
CA VAL A 200 -3.55 3.18 15.60
C VAL A 200 -2.75 3.00 14.32
N LEU A 201 -2.97 3.87 13.33
CA LEU A 201 -2.27 3.80 12.04
C LEU A 201 -0.78 4.14 12.21
N SER A 202 -0.46 5.19 12.97
CA SER A 202 0.91 5.61 13.26
C SER A 202 1.68 4.55 14.02
N GLY A 203 1.07 3.91 15.01
CA GLY A 203 1.69 2.80 15.76
C GLY A 203 2.07 1.62 14.86
N ALA A 204 1.21 1.26 13.90
CA ALA A 204 1.52 0.22 12.93
C ALA A 204 2.64 0.62 11.96
N LEU A 205 2.68 1.89 11.51
CA LEU A 205 3.73 2.40 10.61
C LEU A 205 5.08 2.44 11.33
N ALA A 206 5.10 2.96 12.56
CA ALA A 206 6.29 3.07 13.42
C ALA A 206 6.89 1.70 13.77
N ALA A 207 6.07 0.63 13.81
CA ALA A 207 6.51 -0.73 14.13
C ALA A 207 7.58 -1.28 13.18
N ILE A 208 7.70 -0.73 11.97
CA ILE A 208 8.63 -1.13 10.92
C ILE A 208 9.46 0.04 10.36
N GLU A 209 9.43 1.19 11.04
CA GLU A 209 10.25 2.35 10.67
C GLU A 209 11.75 1.98 10.66
N GLY A 210 12.48 2.49 9.67
CA GLY A 210 13.90 2.17 9.47
C GLY A 210 14.17 0.81 8.82
N ARG A 211 13.17 -0.08 8.69
CA ARG A 211 13.32 -1.37 7.98
C ARG A 211 12.66 -1.40 6.60
N ALA A 212 11.69 -0.52 6.36
CA ALA A 212 11.00 -0.37 5.08
C ALA A 212 10.50 1.06 4.89
N VAL A 213 10.33 1.47 3.63
CA VAL A 213 9.53 2.66 3.30
C VAL A 213 8.06 2.33 3.52
N THR A 214 7.39 3.04 4.41
CA THR A 214 6.00 2.76 4.76
C THR A 214 5.01 3.59 3.95
N GLY A 215 3.87 3.02 3.60
CA GLY A 215 2.82 3.73 2.89
C GLY A 215 1.42 3.32 3.34
N VAL A 216 0.44 4.12 2.94
CA VAL A 216 -0.99 3.84 3.15
C VAL A 216 -1.71 3.97 1.82
N HIS A 217 -2.53 2.96 1.50
CA HIS A 217 -3.40 2.95 0.33
C HIS A 217 -4.85 3.05 0.75
N VAL A 218 -5.60 3.98 0.14
CA VAL A 218 -7.05 4.05 0.28
C VAL A 218 -7.65 4.18 -1.10
N CYS A 219 -8.57 3.28 -1.47
CA CYS A 219 -9.07 3.16 -2.85
C CYS A 219 -10.22 4.13 -3.20
N GLY A 220 -10.49 5.14 -2.38
CA GLY A 220 -11.60 6.08 -2.55
C GLY A 220 -11.39 7.41 -1.81
N PRO A 221 -12.39 8.31 -1.81
CA PRO A 221 -12.34 9.56 -1.05
C PRO A 221 -12.09 9.33 0.44
N ALA A 222 -11.15 10.07 1.02
CA ALA A 222 -10.73 9.94 2.43
C ALA A 222 -10.27 11.28 3.00
N ASP A 223 -10.18 11.39 4.34
CA ASP A 223 -9.52 12.53 4.98
C ASP A 223 -7.99 12.38 4.88
N TRP A 224 -7.41 12.89 3.80
CA TRP A 224 -5.95 12.85 3.58
C TRP A 224 -5.16 13.66 4.62
N ARG A 225 -5.78 14.62 5.33
CA ARG A 225 -5.10 15.33 6.42
C ARG A 225 -4.91 14.40 7.61
N LEU A 226 -5.94 13.61 7.94
CA LEU A 226 -5.85 12.58 8.96
C LEU A 226 -4.79 11.53 8.59
N ILE A 227 -4.83 11.01 7.35
CA ILE A 227 -3.89 9.97 6.91
C ILE A 227 -2.44 10.50 6.91
N THR A 228 -2.21 11.73 6.47
CA THR A 228 -0.87 12.34 6.51
C THR A 228 -0.35 12.57 7.94
N GLN A 229 -1.23 12.83 8.91
CA GLN A 229 -0.85 12.97 10.32
C GLN A 229 -0.34 11.64 10.92
N ALA A 230 -0.80 10.49 10.43
CA ALA A 230 -0.30 9.19 10.87
C ALA A 230 1.17 8.93 10.49
N GLY A 231 1.73 9.72 9.57
CA GLY A 231 3.16 9.70 9.22
C GLY A 231 3.60 8.66 8.18
N PRO A 232 2.80 8.24 7.18
CA PRO A 232 3.33 7.40 6.10
C PRO A 232 4.38 8.15 5.28
N ARG A 233 5.22 7.42 4.55
CA ARG A 233 6.16 7.99 3.55
C ARG A 233 5.60 7.95 2.14
N ILE A 234 4.64 7.08 1.86
CA ILE A 234 3.91 6.99 0.59
C ILE A 234 2.40 7.09 0.86
N LEU A 235 1.71 7.93 0.11
CA LEU A 235 0.25 7.91 0.01
C LEU A 235 -0.16 7.31 -1.32
N SER A 236 -0.97 6.26 -1.33
CA SER A 236 -1.59 5.72 -2.54
C SER A 236 -3.07 6.09 -2.59
N MET A 237 -3.42 6.90 -3.59
CA MET A 237 -4.73 7.57 -3.67
C MET A 237 -5.27 7.64 -5.10
N PRO A 238 -6.59 7.51 -5.32
CA PRO A 238 -7.19 7.73 -6.63
C PRO A 238 -7.13 9.20 -7.03
N VAL A 239 -7.01 9.44 -8.34
CA VAL A 239 -7.19 10.78 -8.89
C VAL A 239 -8.63 11.24 -8.63
N GLY A 240 -8.82 12.45 -8.08
CA GLY A 240 -10.14 13.03 -7.79
C GLY A 240 -10.77 12.65 -6.43
N ALA A 241 -10.08 11.87 -5.59
CA ALA A 241 -10.58 11.38 -4.30
C ALA A 241 -10.54 12.44 -3.17
N GLU A 242 -11.14 13.63 -3.37
CA GLU A 242 -11.11 14.76 -2.41
C GLU A 242 -9.68 15.29 -2.09
N VAL A 243 -8.71 14.99 -2.94
CA VAL A 243 -7.30 15.36 -2.75
C VAL A 243 -7.11 16.88 -2.63
N THR A 244 -7.81 17.65 -3.47
CA THR A 244 -7.68 19.12 -3.51
C THR A 244 -8.08 19.78 -2.18
N ALA A 245 -9.05 19.23 -1.44
CA ALA A 245 -9.44 19.75 -0.12
C ALA A 245 -8.34 19.60 0.95
N SER A 246 -7.35 18.75 0.68
CA SER A 246 -6.20 18.49 1.54
C SER A 246 -4.88 19.01 0.97
N ALA A 247 -4.93 19.91 -0.02
CA ALA A 247 -3.74 20.41 -0.74
C ALA A 247 -2.65 20.97 0.19
N GLY A 248 -3.02 21.69 1.26
CA GLY A 248 -2.04 22.21 2.22
C GLY A 248 -1.28 21.09 2.97
N ALA A 249 -2.00 20.04 3.40
CA ALA A 249 -1.38 18.89 4.04
C ALA A 249 -0.53 18.08 3.04
N LEU A 250 -1.00 17.94 1.81
CA LEU A 250 -0.26 17.27 0.74
C LEU A 250 1.02 18.04 0.36
N SER A 251 0.96 19.37 0.30
CA SER A 251 2.13 20.21 0.04
C SER A 251 3.19 19.99 1.11
N ALA A 252 2.81 20.12 2.39
CA ALA A 252 3.72 19.87 3.50
C ALA A 252 4.26 18.42 3.53
N PHE A 253 3.44 17.43 3.13
CA PHE A 253 3.86 16.04 3.00
C PHE A 253 4.94 15.87 1.91
N LEU A 254 4.73 16.46 0.73
CA LEU A 254 5.69 16.44 -0.37
C LEU A 254 7.00 17.15 0.01
N GLU A 255 6.93 18.31 0.67
CA GLU A 255 8.10 19.08 1.14
C GLU A 255 8.98 18.31 2.14
N ARG A 256 8.38 17.41 2.92
CA ARG A 256 9.11 16.48 3.81
C ARG A 256 9.63 15.22 3.10
N GLY A 257 9.56 15.19 1.78
CA GLY A 257 10.01 14.09 0.93
C GLY A 257 9.00 12.96 0.76
N GLY A 258 7.73 13.15 1.13
CA GLY A 258 6.69 12.13 0.96
C GLY A 258 6.34 11.86 -0.50
N TRP A 259 5.98 10.63 -0.85
CA TRP A 259 5.66 10.23 -2.22
C TRP A 259 4.16 9.96 -2.41
N VAL A 260 3.67 10.19 -3.62
CA VAL A 260 2.27 9.89 -3.99
C VAL A 260 2.24 8.82 -5.08
N ALA A 261 1.59 7.70 -4.79
CA ALA A 261 1.23 6.69 -5.76
C ALA A 261 -0.17 6.99 -6.31
N TRP A 262 -0.23 7.59 -7.49
CA TRP A 262 -1.47 8.02 -8.12
C TRP A 262 -2.19 6.84 -8.74
N GLY A 263 -3.35 6.49 -8.15
CA GLY A 263 -4.37 5.62 -8.72
C GLY A 263 -5.00 6.28 -9.94
N ALA A 264 -4.25 6.31 -11.04
CA ALA A 264 -4.60 7.05 -12.26
C ALA A 264 -5.36 6.19 -13.26
N VAL A 265 -5.25 4.86 -13.16
CA VAL A 265 -5.97 3.91 -14.01
C VAL A 265 -7.13 3.31 -13.23
N PRO A 266 -8.39 3.55 -13.62
CA PRO A 266 -9.53 2.93 -12.95
C PRO A 266 -9.49 1.41 -13.13
N THR A 267 -10.02 0.69 -12.15
CA THR A 267 -10.13 -0.77 -12.21
C THR A 267 -11.47 -1.20 -12.81
N ASP A 268 -12.48 -0.34 -12.73
CA ASP A 268 -13.86 -0.60 -13.14
C ASP A 268 -14.32 0.26 -14.32
N GLY A 269 -15.46 -0.15 -14.90
CA GLY A 269 -16.08 0.53 -16.04
C GLY A 269 -15.31 0.34 -17.36
N PRO A 270 -15.80 0.96 -18.45
CA PRO A 270 -15.15 0.84 -19.75
C PRO A 270 -13.80 1.56 -19.75
N LEU A 271 -12.74 0.79 -19.95
CA LEU A 271 -11.39 1.32 -20.16
C LEU A 271 -11.21 1.73 -21.62
N GLY A 272 -10.59 2.89 -21.84
CA GLY A 272 -10.21 3.33 -23.18
C GLY A 272 -8.99 2.55 -23.69
N GLU A 273 -8.79 2.51 -25.00
CA GLU A 273 -7.61 1.87 -25.61
C GLU A 273 -6.29 2.59 -25.30
N THR A 274 -6.34 3.87 -24.91
CA THR A 274 -5.14 4.70 -24.71
C THR A 274 -5.16 5.42 -23.36
N ASN A 275 -3.97 5.81 -22.88
CA ASN A 275 -3.81 6.56 -21.64
C ASN A 275 -4.28 8.04 -21.68
N ALA A 276 -4.70 8.56 -22.84
CA ALA A 276 -4.89 10.00 -23.05
C ALA A 276 -5.91 10.63 -22.08
N ARG A 277 -6.99 9.92 -21.75
CA ARG A 277 -7.99 10.37 -20.78
C ARG A 277 -7.40 10.46 -19.38
N TYR A 278 -6.72 9.41 -18.95
CA TYR A 278 -6.16 9.29 -17.60
C TYR A 278 -5.02 10.29 -17.39
N TRP A 279 -4.19 10.50 -18.42
CA TRP A 279 -3.16 11.55 -18.40
C TRP A 279 -3.75 12.94 -18.21
N ARG A 280 -4.85 13.25 -18.91
CA ARG A 280 -5.55 14.53 -18.78
C ARG A 280 -6.12 14.70 -17.37
N GLN A 281 -6.70 13.65 -16.81
CA GLN A 281 -7.26 13.66 -15.44
C GLN A 281 -6.16 13.88 -14.39
N LEU A 282 -5.06 13.13 -14.46
CA LEU A 282 -3.91 13.30 -13.56
C LEU A 282 -3.30 14.71 -13.68
N SER A 283 -3.10 15.19 -14.92
CA SER A 283 -2.56 16.53 -15.16
C SER A 283 -3.47 17.62 -14.60
N ALA A 284 -4.80 17.48 -14.76
CA ALA A 284 -5.76 18.43 -14.20
C ALA A 284 -5.72 18.43 -12.68
N GLN A 285 -5.68 17.26 -12.03
CA GLN A 285 -5.54 17.14 -10.58
C GLN A 285 -4.25 17.81 -10.07
N TRP A 286 -3.12 17.63 -10.77
CA TRP A 286 -1.88 18.33 -10.41
C TRP A 286 -1.99 19.84 -10.61
N CYS A 287 -2.67 20.31 -11.66
CA CYS A 287 -2.89 21.76 -11.85
C CYS A 287 -3.72 22.34 -10.70
N GLU A 288 -4.78 21.67 -10.27
CA GLU A 288 -5.57 22.08 -9.11
C GLU A 288 -4.71 22.13 -7.83
N LEU A 289 -3.88 21.12 -7.60
CA LEU A 289 -2.99 21.10 -6.43
C LEU A 289 -1.97 22.22 -6.44
N VAL A 290 -1.40 22.54 -7.61
CA VAL A 290 -0.48 23.67 -7.78
C VAL A 290 -1.18 25.00 -7.51
N GLN A 291 -2.41 25.18 -8.00
CA GLN A 291 -3.23 26.36 -7.71
C GLN A 291 -3.53 26.52 -6.22
N ASN A 292 -3.49 25.41 -5.47
CA ASN A 292 -3.69 25.38 -4.01
C ASN A 292 -2.37 25.22 -3.23
N GLY A 293 -1.22 25.52 -3.85
CA GLY A 293 0.06 25.69 -3.15
C GLY A 293 0.99 24.48 -3.10
N CYS A 294 0.71 23.41 -3.86
CA CYS A 294 1.70 22.32 -4.04
C CYS A 294 2.78 22.70 -5.04
N ASP A 295 4.02 22.26 -4.79
CA ASP A 295 5.13 22.45 -5.73
C ASP A 295 4.93 21.56 -6.99
N PRO A 296 4.92 22.14 -8.21
CA PRO A 296 4.71 21.40 -9.46
C PRO A 296 5.84 20.41 -9.80
N VAL A 297 7.06 20.65 -9.32
CA VAL A 297 8.22 19.78 -9.50
C VAL A 297 8.11 18.59 -8.54
N LEU A 298 7.79 18.81 -7.26
CA LEU A 298 7.65 17.73 -6.29
C LEU A 298 6.51 16.77 -6.66
N LEU A 299 5.36 17.29 -7.11
CA LEU A 299 4.22 16.48 -7.58
C LEU A 299 4.59 15.47 -8.68
N ARG A 300 5.60 15.78 -9.49
CA ARG A 300 6.09 14.90 -10.58
C ARG A 300 7.29 14.05 -10.15
N ARG A 301 8.19 14.61 -9.35
CA ARG A 301 9.41 13.91 -8.92
C ARG A 301 9.14 12.83 -7.88
N GLN A 302 8.13 13.04 -7.04
CA GLN A 302 7.74 12.14 -5.96
C GLN A 302 6.45 11.40 -6.31
N ALA A 303 6.35 10.92 -7.55
CA ALA A 303 5.18 10.25 -8.09
C ALA A 303 5.47 8.80 -8.47
N LEU A 304 4.53 7.92 -8.13
CA LEU A 304 4.36 6.58 -8.70
C LEU A 304 3.01 6.50 -9.40
N VAL A 305 2.83 5.50 -10.25
CA VAL A 305 1.54 5.23 -10.92
C VAL A 305 1.00 3.87 -10.52
N THR A 306 -0.28 3.82 -10.16
CA THR A 306 -0.98 2.57 -9.84
C THR A 306 -2.34 2.52 -10.52
N PRO A 307 -2.93 1.32 -10.64
CA PRO A 307 -4.38 1.17 -10.69
C PRO A 307 -5.03 1.76 -9.43
N VAL A 308 -6.33 2.06 -9.49
CA VAL A 308 -7.10 2.59 -8.35
C VAL A 308 -7.22 1.57 -7.21
N CYS A 309 -7.31 0.28 -7.50
CA CYS A 309 -7.49 -0.79 -6.51
C CYS A 309 -6.84 -2.11 -6.98
N GLY A 310 -6.96 -3.17 -6.19
CA GLY A 310 -6.60 -4.53 -6.57
C GLY A 310 -7.47 -5.07 -7.70
N LEU A 311 -6.97 -6.09 -8.41
CA LEU A 311 -7.56 -6.59 -9.64
C LEU A 311 -8.07 -8.03 -9.57
N ALA A 312 -8.11 -8.64 -8.38
CA ALA A 312 -8.48 -10.06 -8.20
C ALA A 312 -9.85 -10.48 -8.77
N LEU A 313 -10.77 -9.54 -8.98
CA LEU A 313 -12.12 -9.80 -9.50
C LEU A 313 -12.26 -9.54 -11.02
N HIS A 314 -11.17 -9.31 -11.73
CA HIS A 314 -11.16 -9.03 -13.17
C HIS A 314 -10.64 -10.21 -13.98
N ASP A 315 -10.82 -10.19 -15.30
CA ASP A 315 -10.18 -11.16 -16.19
C ASP A 315 -8.73 -10.76 -16.53
N LEU A 316 -7.95 -11.72 -17.04
CA LEU A 316 -6.54 -11.52 -17.35
C LEU A 316 -6.31 -10.47 -18.45
N ALA A 317 -7.23 -10.33 -19.40
CA ALA A 317 -7.09 -9.35 -20.49
C ALA A 317 -7.27 -7.92 -19.97
N GLN A 318 -8.24 -7.70 -19.08
CA GLN A 318 -8.42 -6.42 -18.39
C GLN A 318 -7.22 -6.10 -17.50
N VAL A 319 -6.69 -7.08 -16.77
CA VAL A 319 -5.47 -6.89 -15.96
C VAL A 319 -4.28 -6.47 -16.82
N ASP A 320 -4.05 -7.15 -17.93
CA ASP A 320 -2.98 -6.80 -18.87
C ASP A 320 -3.15 -5.35 -19.36
N HIS A 321 -4.36 -5.00 -19.80
CA HIS A 321 -4.68 -3.66 -20.28
C HIS A 321 -4.45 -2.57 -19.23
N VAL A 322 -4.89 -2.80 -17.99
CA VAL A 322 -4.66 -1.87 -16.87
C VAL A 322 -3.18 -1.66 -16.60
N PHE A 323 -2.37 -2.74 -16.61
CA PHE A 323 -0.92 -2.63 -16.44
C PHE A 323 -0.25 -1.89 -17.61
N THR A 324 -0.72 -2.08 -18.85
CA THR A 324 -0.25 -1.34 -20.02
C THR A 324 -0.48 0.16 -19.83
N LEU A 325 -1.71 0.56 -19.49
CA LEU A 325 -2.07 1.97 -19.28
C LEU A 325 -1.27 2.60 -18.13
N ALA A 326 -1.06 1.86 -17.03
CA ALA A 326 -0.28 2.35 -15.90
C ALA A 326 1.18 2.59 -16.29
N ARG A 327 1.79 1.67 -17.06
CA ARG A 327 3.14 1.83 -17.59
C ARG A 327 3.25 3.01 -18.54
N GLU A 328 2.32 3.17 -19.48
CA GLU A 328 2.35 4.30 -20.41
C GLU A 328 2.21 5.66 -19.71
N LEU A 329 1.43 5.73 -18.63
CA LEU A 329 1.35 6.93 -17.80
C LEU A 329 2.65 7.18 -17.05
N ALA A 330 3.25 6.13 -16.47
CA ALA A 330 4.54 6.17 -15.81
C ALA A 330 5.65 6.73 -16.74
N ASP A 331 5.72 6.22 -17.98
CA ASP A 331 6.68 6.68 -18.98
C ASP A 331 6.53 8.18 -19.27
N LYS A 332 5.29 8.68 -19.39
CA LYS A 332 5.04 10.12 -19.57
C LYS A 332 5.51 10.96 -18.39
N ILE A 333 5.33 10.50 -17.16
CA ILE A 333 5.83 11.21 -15.96
C ILE A 333 7.35 11.26 -16.01
N HIS A 334 7.99 10.13 -16.32
CA HIS A 334 9.44 10.03 -16.44
C HIS A 334 9.99 11.02 -17.48
N ASP A 335 9.41 11.05 -18.68
CA ASP A 335 9.81 11.97 -19.76
C ASP A 335 9.69 13.44 -19.35
N GLN A 336 8.60 13.81 -18.66
CA GLN A 336 8.41 15.18 -18.18
C GLN A 336 9.48 15.59 -17.17
N VAL A 337 9.83 14.72 -16.21
CA VAL A 337 10.84 15.06 -15.22
C VAL A 337 12.23 15.16 -15.84
N THR A 338 12.56 14.24 -16.74
CA THR A 338 13.86 14.25 -17.44
C THR A 338 14.00 15.52 -18.29
N GLY A 339 12.93 15.95 -18.97
CA GLY A 339 12.88 17.23 -19.68
C GLY A 339 13.13 18.45 -18.79
N ILE A 340 12.54 18.49 -17.58
CA ILE A 340 12.74 19.59 -16.61
C ILE A 340 14.20 19.67 -16.14
N ARG A 341 14.89 18.53 -15.95
CA ARG A 341 16.30 18.52 -15.54
C ARG A 341 17.22 19.16 -16.59
N LEU A 342 16.93 18.95 -17.88
CA LEU A 342 17.72 19.50 -18.97
C LEU A 342 17.52 21.02 -19.14
N SER A 343 16.33 21.55 -18.83
CA SER A 343 16.03 22.99 -18.96
C SER A 343 16.52 23.85 -17.79
N VAL A 344 16.76 23.26 -16.61
CA VAL A 344 17.26 23.98 -15.42
C VAL A 344 18.80 23.96 -15.35
N GLY A 345 19.45 23.05 -16.09
CA GLY A 345 20.91 22.94 -16.18
C GLY A 345 21.56 23.68 -17.36
N ALA A 346 20.79 24.46 -18.12
CA ALA A 346 21.24 25.30 -19.24
C ALA A 346 21.05 26.77 -18.90
#